data_AF-A0A1B2ZBX7-F1
#
_entry.id   AF-A0A1B2ZBX7-F1
#
_cell.length_a   1.000
_cell.length_b   1.000
_cell.length_c   1.000
_cell.angle_alpha   90.00
_cell.angle_beta   90.00
_cell.angle_gamma   90.00
#
_symmetry.space_group_name_H-M   'P 1'
#
loop_
_entity.id
_entity.type
_entity.pdbx_description
1 polymer ?
#
loop_
_entity_poly.entity_id
_entity_poly.type
_entity_poly.pdbx_seq_one_letter_code
_entity_poly.pdbx_strand_id
1 'polypeptide(L)'
;MRLNDDGKTVRAMDVLFPGIGEIVGGSQREERYDVLRKKMADLDIDEEELYWYLDLRKFGTAVHSGFGLGFERLVQFVTGMGNIRDVIPYPRTPGNASF
;
A
#
# COMPACT_ATOMS: atom_id res chain seq x y z
N MET A 1 -6.66 -6.28 -0.63
CA MET A 1 -6.03 -7.14 0.39
C MET A 1 -6.83 -8.43 0.52
N ARG A 2 -6.15 -9.58 0.69
CA ARG A 2 -6.80 -10.89 0.82
C ARG A 2 -7.70 -10.94 2.05
N LEU A 3 -8.95 -11.36 1.87
CA LEU A 3 -9.88 -11.62 2.97
C LEU A 3 -9.44 -12.88 3.73
N ASN A 4 -9.36 -12.78 5.06
CA ASN A 4 -9.06 -13.90 5.93
C ASN A 4 -10.23 -14.87 6.01
N ASP A 5 -9.94 -16.08 6.48
CA ASP A 5 -10.92 -17.16 6.58
C ASP A 5 -11.98 -16.86 7.66
N ASP A 6 -11.71 -15.89 8.55
CA ASP A 6 -12.65 -15.37 9.53
C ASP A 6 -13.76 -14.49 8.92
N GLY A 7 -13.63 -14.09 7.66
CA GLY A 7 -14.55 -13.19 6.96
C GLY A 7 -14.64 -11.77 7.55
N LYS A 8 -13.76 -11.41 8.50
CA LYS A 8 -13.79 -10.15 9.25
C LYS A 8 -12.54 -9.31 9.03
N THR A 9 -11.39 -9.96 8.85
CA THR A 9 -10.10 -9.28 8.75
C THR A 9 -9.43 -9.56 7.41
N VAL A 10 -8.35 -8.83 7.13
CA VAL A 10 -7.54 -9.00 5.92
C VAL A 10 -6.10 -9.32 6.28
N ARG A 11 -5.36 -9.96 5.38
CA ARG A 11 -3.91 -10.22 5.52
C ARG A 11 -3.09 -8.95 5.27
N ALA A 12 -3.24 -7.96 6.14
CA ALA A 12 -2.44 -6.74 6.18
C ALA A 12 -1.31 -6.86 7.21
N MET A 13 -0.26 -6.06 7.04
CA MET A 13 0.82 -5.93 8.00
C MET A 13 1.38 -4.52 7.96
N ASP A 14 1.76 -4.01 9.13
CA ASP A 14 2.41 -2.73 9.32
C ASP A 14 3.66 -2.92 10.20
N VAL A 15 4.78 -2.33 9.80
CA VAL A 15 6.03 -2.31 10.58
C VAL A 15 6.14 -0.97 11.28
N LEU A 16 6.19 -1.00 12.62
CA LEU A 16 6.21 0.18 13.47
C LEU A 16 7.59 0.38 14.10
N PHE A 17 8.16 1.57 13.89
CA PHE A 17 9.45 1.99 14.42
C PHE A 17 9.28 3.05 15.53
N PRO A 18 10.20 3.12 16.50
CA PRO A 18 10.13 4.11 17.57
C PRO A 18 10.22 5.54 17.00
N GLY A 19 9.41 6.45 17.55
CA GLY A 19 9.38 7.87 17.15
C GLY A 19 8.59 8.15 15.87
N ILE A 20 8.89 7.45 14.77
CA ILE A 20 8.26 7.69 13.46
C ILE A 20 6.96 6.90 13.22
N GLY A 21 6.66 5.89 14.03
CA GLY A 21 5.49 5.03 13.79
C GLY A 21 5.68 4.12 12.58
N GLU A 22 4.70 4.05 11.69
CA GLU A 22 4.77 3.18 10.50
C GLU A 22 5.93 3.57 9.56
N ILE A 23 6.71 2.56 9.15
CA ILE A 23 7.77 2.67 8.15
C ILE A 23 7.48 1.84 6.89
N VAL A 24 6.87 0.67 7.06
CA VAL A 24 6.50 -0.25 5.97
C VAL A 24 5.06 -0.69 6.17
N GLY A 25 4.26 -0.61 5.11
CA GLY A 25 2.91 -1.14 5.05
C GLY A 25 2.79 -2.15 3.92
N GLY A 26 2.06 -3.25 4.14
CA GLY A 26 1.95 -4.29 3.14
C GLY A 26 0.75 -5.21 3.33
N SER A 27 0.55 -6.09 2.36
CA SER A 27 -0.49 -7.11 2.44
C SER A 27 -0.27 -8.25 1.46
N GLN A 28 -0.86 -9.40 1.77
CA GLN A 28 -1.16 -10.39 0.75
C GLN A 28 -2.27 -9.86 -0.15
N ARG A 29 -2.08 -10.00 -1.46
CA ARG A 29 -3.05 -9.53 -2.45
C ARG A 29 -4.18 -10.55 -2.57
N GLU A 30 -5.38 -10.10 -2.91
CA GLU A 30 -6.50 -11.02 -3.14
C GLU A 30 -6.29 -11.66 -4.51
N GLU A 31 -5.97 -12.95 -4.49
CA GLU A 31 -5.70 -13.77 -5.68
C GLU A 31 -6.97 -14.40 -6.25
N ARG A 32 -8.05 -14.54 -5.45
CA ARG A 32 -9.28 -15.19 -5.89
C ARG A 32 -10.14 -14.20 -6.67
N TYR A 33 -10.38 -14.51 -7.94
CA TYR A 33 -11.09 -13.64 -8.88
C TYR A 33 -12.45 -13.14 -8.36
N ASP A 34 -13.32 -14.06 -7.95
CA ASP A 34 -14.69 -13.73 -7.52
C ASP A 34 -14.72 -12.92 -6.23
N VAL A 35 -13.79 -13.21 -5.31
CA VAL A 35 -13.63 -12.45 -4.07
C VAL A 35 -13.14 -11.04 -4.38
N LEU A 36 -12.18 -10.89 -5.28
CA LEU A 36 -11.66 -9.58 -5.69
C LEU A 36 -12.76 -8.73 -6.35
N ARG A 37 -13.51 -9.28 -7.31
CA ARG A 37 -14.64 -8.59 -7.93
C ARG A 37 -15.69 -8.14 -6.91
N LYS A 38 -16.10 -9.03 -6.02
CA LYS A 38 -17.06 -8.69 -4.96
C LYS A 38 -16.57 -7.51 -4.13
N LYS A 39 -15.29 -7.51 -3.74
CA LYS A 39 -14.70 -6.39 -2.97
C LYS A 39 -14.59 -5.10 -3.78
N MET A 40 -14.38 -5.18 -5.10
CA MET A 40 -14.41 -3.99 -5.95
C MET A 40 -15.80 -3.38 -6.00
N ALA A 41 -16.84 -4.21 -6.17
CA ALA A 41 -18.23 -3.76 -6.09
C ALA A 41 -18.60 -3.19 -4.71
N ASP A 42 -18.18 -3.84 -3.61
CA ASP A 42 -18.43 -3.36 -2.24
C ASP A 42 -17.75 -2.00 -1.95
N LEU A 43 -16.68 -1.66 -2.68
CA LEU A 43 -15.89 -0.42 -2.52
C LEU A 43 -16.12 0.59 -3.65
N ASP A 44 -17.10 0.34 -4.54
CA ASP A 44 -17.41 1.19 -5.69
C ASP A 44 -16.19 1.45 -6.62
N ILE A 45 -15.41 0.40 -6.87
CA ILE A 45 -14.25 0.43 -7.77
C ILE A 45 -14.68 -0.14 -9.13
N ASP A 46 -14.50 0.66 -10.18
CA ASP A 46 -14.82 0.26 -11.55
C ASP A 46 -13.94 -0.92 -12.03
N GLU A 47 -14.59 -1.98 -12.51
CA GLU A 47 -13.94 -3.15 -13.08
C GLU A 47 -13.40 -2.90 -14.49
N GLU A 48 -14.04 -2.01 -15.27
CA GLU A 48 -13.63 -1.75 -16.65
C GLU A 48 -12.29 -1.02 -16.69
N GLU A 49 -12.06 -0.04 -15.82
CA GLU A 49 -10.78 0.65 -15.68
C GLU A 49 -9.63 -0.28 -15.21
N LEU A 50 -9.97 -1.35 -14.49
CA LEU A 50 -9.01 -2.29 -13.91
C LEU A 50 -9.08 -3.69 -14.53
N TYR A 51 -9.61 -3.83 -15.75
CA TYR A 51 -9.77 -5.12 -16.43
C TYR A 51 -8.45 -5.92 -16.49
N TRP A 52 -7.35 -5.24 -16.79
CA TRP A 52 -6.02 -5.82 -16.90
C TRP A 52 -5.52 -6.35 -15.54
N TYR A 53 -5.91 -5.71 -14.44
CA TYR A 53 -5.56 -6.13 -13.08
C TYR A 53 -6.36 -7.35 -12.64
N LEU A 54 -7.61 -7.45 -13.10
CA LEU A 54 -8.48 -8.61 -12.94
C LEU A 54 -7.97 -9.82 -13.72
N ASP A 55 -7.42 -9.62 -14.92
CA ASP A 55 -6.87 -10.69 -15.75
C ASP A 55 -5.67 -11.40 -15.11
N LEU A 56 -4.92 -10.72 -14.25
CA LEU A 56 -3.87 -11.34 -13.40
C LEU A 56 -4.41 -12.45 -12.48
N ARG A 57 -5.74 -12.50 -12.27
CA ARG A 57 -6.42 -13.53 -11.46
C ARG A 57 -7.06 -14.62 -12.33
N LYS A 58 -7.18 -14.41 -13.64
CA LYS A 58 -7.77 -15.38 -14.59
C LYS A 58 -6.74 -16.33 -15.18
N PHE A 59 -5.56 -15.83 -15.52
CA PHE A 59 -4.56 -16.59 -16.29
C PHE A 59 -3.39 -17.05 -15.42
N GLY A 60 -3.57 -18.15 -14.68
CA GLY A 60 -2.49 -18.75 -13.89
C GLY A 60 -2.07 -17.91 -12.68
N THR A 61 -3.06 -17.45 -11.90
CA THR A 61 -2.80 -16.63 -10.72
C THR A 61 -1.96 -17.37 -9.66
N ALA A 62 -1.29 -16.60 -8.81
CA ALA A 62 -0.45 -17.12 -7.74
C ALA A 62 -0.80 -16.46 -6.40
N VAL A 63 -0.48 -17.13 -5.30
CA VAL A 63 -0.47 -16.51 -3.98
C VAL A 63 0.71 -15.55 -3.90
N HIS A 64 0.44 -14.25 -3.82
CA HIS A 64 1.46 -13.21 -3.87
C HIS A 64 1.23 -12.10 -2.84
N SER A 65 2.34 -11.55 -2.34
CA SER A 65 2.38 -10.51 -1.31
C SER A 65 3.38 -9.43 -1.69
N GLY A 66 3.20 -8.23 -1.14
CA GLY A 66 4.15 -7.13 -1.33
C GLY A 66 3.94 -6.04 -0.29
N PHE A 67 4.86 -5.09 -0.26
CA PHE A 67 4.87 -3.97 0.67
C PHE A 67 5.34 -2.68 0.00
N GLY A 68 5.09 -1.56 0.65
CA GLY A 68 5.63 -0.24 0.31
C GLY A 68 6.46 0.30 1.47
N LEU A 69 7.51 1.04 1.14
CA LEU A 69 8.38 1.72 2.10
C LEU A 69 8.38 3.21 1.76
N GLY A 70 8.09 4.07 2.74
CA GLY A 70 8.27 5.50 2.59
C GLY A 70 9.76 5.86 2.64
N PHE A 71 10.37 6.13 1.49
CA PHE A 71 11.82 6.36 1.41
C PHE A 71 12.26 7.55 2.28
N GLU A 72 11.56 8.67 2.23
CA GLU A 72 11.86 9.85 3.06
C GLU A 72 11.68 9.55 4.55
N ARG A 73 10.73 8.70 4.95
CA ARG A 73 10.59 8.26 6.36
C ARG A 73 11.78 7.43 6.81
N LEU A 74 12.34 6.59 5.93
CA LEU A 74 13.56 5.84 6.22
C LEU A 74 14.74 6.80 6.40
N VAL A 75 14.92 7.76 5.48
CA VAL A 75 15.98 8.77 5.58
C VAL A 75 15.82 9.58 6.88
N GLN A 76 14.61 10.02 7.20
CA GLN A 76 14.30 10.71 8.46
C GLN A 76 14.71 9.91 9.68
N PHE A 77 14.38 8.62 9.71
CA PHE A 77 14.71 7.75 10.82
C PHE A 77 16.22 7.58 11.01
N VAL A 78 16.95 7.26 9.93
CA VAL A 78 18.41 6.99 10.02
C VAL A 78 19.24 8.26 10.26
N THR A 79 18.73 9.42 9.85
CA THR A 79 19.41 10.72 10.07
C THR A 79 19.01 11.39 11.39
N GLY A 80 17.91 10.97 12.02
CA GLY A 80 17.38 11.58 13.25
C GLY A 80 16.71 12.94 13.05
N MET A 81 16.41 13.33 11.80
CA MET A 81 15.80 14.62 11.49
C MET A 81 14.35 14.72 11.99
N GLY A 82 13.99 15.88 12.54
CA GLY A 82 12.66 16.11 13.12
C GLY A 82 11.55 16.35 12.09
N ASN A 83 11.88 16.74 10.85
CA ASN A 83 10.92 17.10 9.81
C ASN A 83 11.20 16.37 8.49
N ILE A 84 10.16 15.83 7.86
CA ILE A 84 10.26 15.12 6.57
C ILE A 84 10.71 16.04 5.43
N ARG A 85 10.56 17.36 5.58
CA ARG A 85 11.00 18.35 4.59
C ARG A 85 12.52 18.46 4.49
N ASP A 86 13.23 18.07 5.54
CA ASP A 86 14.68 18.22 5.63
C ASP A 86 15.43 16.99 5.09
N VAL A 87 14.70 15.98 4.63
CA VAL A 87 15.25 14.70 4.13
C VAL A 87 14.98 14.46 2.65
N ILE A 88 14.51 15.50 1.95
CA ILE A 88 14.41 15.54 0.50
C ILE A 88 14.94 16.91 0.03
N PRO A 89 15.69 17.00 -1.10
CA PRO A 89 16.34 18.26 -1.48
C PRO A 89 15.38 19.44 -1.66
N TYR A 90 14.23 19.19 -2.31
CA TYR A 90 13.24 20.22 -2.64
C TYR A 90 11.83 19.71 -2.32
N PRO A 91 11.37 19.82 -1.06
CA PRO A 91 10.09 19.28 -0.65
C PRO A 91 8.93 19.95 -1.41
N ARG A 92 7.85 19.19 -1.63
CA ARG A 92 6.61 19.70 -2.21
C ARG A 92 5.51 19.62 -1.16
N THR A 93 4.93 20.76 -0.83
CA THR A 93 3.87 20.86 0.19
C THR A 93 2.79 21.84 -0.25
N PRO A 94 1.58 21.84 0.34
CA PRO A 94 0.52 22.77 -0.05
C PRO A 94 1.01 24.23 -0.04
N GLY A 95 0.89 24.91 -1.18
CA GLY A 95 1.37 26.29 -1.35
C GLY A 95 2.87 26.45 -1.58
N ASN A 96 3.65 25.37 -1.69
CA ASN A 96 5.09 25.43 -1.94
C ASN A 96 5.54 24.42 -3.02
N ALA A 97 6.13 24.96 -4.09
CA ALA A 97 6.75 24.20 -5.17
C ALA A 97 8.07 24.82 -5.67
N SER A 98 8.71 25.65 -4.84
CA SER A 98 10.01 26.25 -5.17
C SER A 98 11.16 25.25 -4.98
N PHE A 99 12.35 25.63 -5.41
CA PHE A 99 13.57 25.05 -4.86
C PHE A 99 13.77 25.56 -3.42
#